data_AF-A0A661SKY7-F1
#
_entry.id   AF-A0A661SKY7-F1
#
_cell.length_a   1.000
_cell.length_b   1.000
_cell.length_c   1.000
_cell.angle_alpha   90.00
_cell.angle_beta   90.00
_cell.angle_gamma   90.00
#
_symmetry.space_group_name_H-M   'P 1'
#
loop_
_entity.id
_entity.type
_entity.pdbx_description
1 polymer ?
#
loop_
_entity_poly.entity_id
_entity_poly.type
_entity_poly.pdbx_seq_one_letter_code
_entity_poly.pdbx_strand_id
1 'polypeptide(L)'
;MKTTFRCFVKTLSPVHLGCDEVYEPMGFVMDEQARQMVVFDPASFFAQMKPEDKDRFSHICSQGTIASILEIYKFLRYKKAEGRRIDVCMGFMEDYARTLSISVRDQGKIRRELNQFIVGRTAFSPGDQRPYIPGSAVKGSLRTACLSTLAQIKKVPSGHGRSAAKTLEKSLLDGGAFQTDPFRLVKVSDFMPVGDISTRIVYAVNEKKKPSKLNTFL
;
A
#
# COMPACT_ATOMS: atom_id res chain seq x y z
N MET A 1 -30.58 -8.12 22.78
CA MET A 1 -30.82 -8.65 21.42
C MET A 1 -29.74 -8.08 20.49
N LYS A 2 -29.09 -8.91 19.67
CA LYS A 2 -28.03 -8.46 18.74
C LYS A 2 -28.67 -8.19 17.37
N THR A 3 -28.49 -6.98 16.83
CA THR A 3 -28.93 -6.64 15.48
C THR A 3 -27.77 -6.83 14.51
N THR A 4 -27.98 -7.56 13.43
CA THR A 4 -26.96 -7.82 12.41
C THR A 4 -27.37 -7.14 11.10
N PHE A 5 -26.42 -6.44 10.50
CA PHE A 5 -26.57 -5.82 9.19
C PHE A 5 -25.63 -6.49 8.20
N ARG A 6 -26.13 -6.88 7.03
CA ARG A 6 -25.31 -7.39 5.94
C ARG A 6 -25.00 -6.22 4.99
N CYS A 7 -23.72 -5.89 4.88
CA CYS A 7 -23.26 -4.75 4.09
C CYS A 7 -22.37 -5.22 2.94
N PHE A 8 -22.43 -4.51 1.82
CA PHE A 8 -21.53 -4.68 0.68
C PHE A 8 -20.85 -3.34 0.39
N VAL A 9 -19.57 -3.36 0.04
CA VAL A 9 -18.79 -2.16 -0.27
C VAL A 9 -18.28 -2.27 -1.70
N LYS A 10 -18.48 -1.20 -2.46
CA LYS A 10 -17.90 -1.02 -3.79
C LYS A 10 -16.98 0.18 -3.76
N THR A 11 -15.73 0.00 -4.17
CA THR A 11 -14.76 1.09 -4.30
C THR A 11 -15.08 1.93 -5.54
N LEU A 12 -15.22 3.24 -5.36
CA LEU A 12 -15.42 4.20 -6.46
C LEU A 12 -14.11 4.85 -6.94
N SER A 13 -13.05 4.69 -6.16
CA SER A 13 -11.70 5.17 -6.42
C SER A 13 -10.69 4.13 -5.94
N PRO A 14 -9.40 4.24 -6.30
CA PRO A 14 -8.36 3.44 -5.67
C PRO A 14 -8.41 3.58 -4.14
N VAL A 15 -8.30 2.45 -3.44
CA VAL A 15 -8.24 2.38 -1.98
C VAL A 15 -7.00 1.59 -1.60
N HIS A 16 -6.20 2.17 -0.72
CA HIS A 16 -5.03 1.50 -0.13
C HIS A 16 -5.21 1.46 1.38
N LEU A 17 -5.06 0.26 1.95
CA LEU A 17 -5.12 0.02 3.39
C LEU A 17 -3.78 -0.56 3.80
N GLY A 18 -2.93 0.27 4.41
CA GLY A 18 -1.56 -0.13 4.76
C GLY A 18 -1.53 -1.36 5.68
N CYS A 19 -0.58 -2.25 5.41
CA CYS A 19 -0.33 -3.46 6.20
C CYS A 19 1.15 -3.62 6.60
N ASP A 20 1.94 -2.54 6.46
CA ASP A 20 3.38 -2.48 6.71
C ASP A 20 4.24 -3.47 5.90
N GLU A 21 3.64 -4.18 4.94
CA GLU A 21 4.35 -4.97 3.95
C GLU A 21 4.56 -4.21 2.64
N VAL A 22 5.62 -4.59 1.93
CA VAL A 22 6.00 -4.04 0.63
C VAL A 22 6.19 -5.19 -0.37
N TYR A 23 6.11 -4.89 -1.67
CA TYR A 23 6.58 -5.82 -2.68
C TYR A 23 8.11 -5.79 -2.72
N GLU A 24 8.73 -6.90 -2.35
CA GLU A 24 10.18 -7.00 -2.30
C GLU A 24 10.79 -7.16 -3.70
N PRO A 25 12.02 -6.66 -3.95
CA PRO A 25 12.69 -6.75 -5.24
C PRO A 25 12.81 -8.17 -5.82
N MET A 26 12.85 -9.19 -4.95
CA MET A 26 13.00 -10.60 -5.34
C MET A 26 11.67 -11.32 -5.54
N GLY A 27 10.53 -10.65 -5.29
CA GLY A 27 9.20 -11.25 -5.34
C GLY A 27 8.38 -10.90 -6.58
N PHE A 28 8.94 -10.15 -7.53
CA PHE A 28 8.23 -9.80 -8.76
C PHE A 28 9.15 -9.57 -9.96
N VAL A 29 8.58 -9.72 -11.15
CA VAL A 29 9.13 -9.25 -12.42
C VAL A 29 8.17 -8.27 -13.09
N MET A 30 8.70 -7.43 -13.98
CA MET A 30 7.89 -6.50 -14.77
C MET A 30 7.66 -7.05 -16.17
N ASP A 31 6.40 -7.19 -16.55
CA ASP A 31 5.97 -7.41 -17.93
C ASP A 31 5.79 -6.05 -18.61
N GLU A 32 6.85 -5.56 -19.26
CA GLU A 32 6.86 -4.21 -19.87
C GLU A 32 5.85 -4.06 -21.02
N GLN A 33 5.54 -5.16 -21.72
CA GLN A 33 4.58 -5.15 -22.83
C GLN A 33 3.14 -5.05 -22.31
N ALA A 34 2.80 -5.87 -21.30
CA ALA A 34 1.47 -5.85 -20.70
C ALA A 34 1.27 -4.67 -19.73
N ARG A 35 2.35 -4.01 -19.30
CA ARG A 35 2.37 -3.01 -18.20
C ARG A 35 1.80 -3.61 -16.91
N GLN A 36 2.35 -4.76 -16.54
CA GLN A 36 1.94 -5.50 -15.36
C GLN A 36 3.14 -5.91 -14.52
N MET A 37 2.98 -5.86 -13.20
CA MET A 37 3.87 -6.51 -12.25
C MET A 37 3.37 -7.94 -12.04
N VAL A 38 4.26 -8.92 -12.22
CA VAL A 38 3.96 -10.33 -11.98
C VAL A 38 4.62 -10.73 -10.67
N VAL A 39 3.80 -10.91 -9.62
CA VAL A 39 4.24 -11.30 -8.28
C VAL A 39 4.24 -12.81 -8.18
N PHE A 40 5.38 -13.38 -7.82
CA PHE A 40 5.61 -14.83 -7.76
C PHE A 40 6.13 -15.26 -6.39
N ASP A 41 6.07 -16.56 -6.10
CA ASP A 41 6.74 -17.13 -4.93
C ASP A 41 8.25 -17.25 -5.19
N PRO A 42 9.13 -16.55 -4.44
CA PRO A 42 10.56 -16.56 -4.70
C PRO A 42 11.16 -17.97 -4.64
N ALA A 43 10.77 -18.78 -3.66
CA ALA A 43 11.34 -20.12 -3.47
C ALA A 43 11.07 -21.01 -4.70
N SER A 44 9.83 -21.04 -5.17
CA SER A 44 9.43 -21.79 -6.36
C SER A 44 10.11 -21.26 -7.63
N PHE A 45 10.18 -19.94 -7.78
CA PHE A 45 10.81 -19.30 -8.95
C PHE A 45 12.31 -19.61 -9.04
N PHE A 46 13.05 -19.44 -7.93
CA PHE A 46 14.49 -19.72 -7.92
C PHE A 46 14.80 -21.21 -7.99
N ALA A 47 13.94 -22.09 -7.47
CA ALA A 47 14.12 -23.55 -7.60
C ALA A 47 14.17 -24.00 -9.07
N GLN A 48 13.36 -23.38 -9.93
CA GLN A 48 13.24 -23.69 -11.36
C GLN A 48 14.35 -23.05 -12.22
N MET A 49 15.18 -22.16 -11.65
CA MET A 49 16.27 -21.54 -12.39
C MET A 49 17.39 -22.51 -12.76
N LYS A 50 18.04 -22.24 -13.89
CA LYS A 50 19.25 -22.94 -14.33
C LYS A 50 20.39 -22.76 -13.33
N PRO A 51 21.34 -23.72 -13.22
CA PRO A 51 22.49 -23.60 -12.31
C PRO A 51 23.29 -22.30 -12.50
N GLU A 52 23.57 -21.93 -13.75
CA GLU A 52 24.31 -20.70 -14.10
C GLU A 52 23.61 -19.42 -13.59
N ASP A 53 22.29 -19.36 -13.71
CA ASP A 53 21.48 -18.24 -13.22
C ASP A 53 21.46 -18.20 -11.69
N LYS A 54 21.41 -19.37 -11.03
CA LYS A 54 21.47 -19.49 -9.57
C LYS A 54 22.81 -19.00 -9.03
N ASP A 55 23.92 -19.39 -9.65
CA ASP A 55 25.26 -18.96 -9.25
C ASP A 55 25.43 -17.45 -9.42
N ARG A 56 24.96 -16.90 -10.55
CA ARG A 56 24.96 -15.46 -10.80
C ARG A 56 24.12 -14.71 -9.77
N PHE A 57 22.91 -15.19 -9.49
CA PHE A 57 22.03 -14.57 -8.49
C PHE A 57 22.64 -14.63 -7.10
N SER A 58 23.18 -15.78 -6.70
CA SER A 58 23.86 -15.98 -5.41
C SER A 58 25.03 -15.00 -5.26
N HIS A 59 25.82 -14.79 -6.31
CA HIS A 59 26.92 -13.83 -6.32
C HIS A 59 26.44 -12.37 -6.14
N ILE A 60 25.30 -12.00 -6.73
CA ILE A 60 24.71 -10.67 -6.54
C ILE A 60 24.25 -10.51 -5.08
N CYS A 61 23.53 -11.50 -4.55
CA CYS A 61 23.04 -11.49 -3.18
C CYS A 61 24.17 -11.42 -2.15
N SER A 62 25.28 -12.13 -2.38
CA SER A 62 26.42 -12.17 -1.45
C SER A 62 27.11 -10.81 -1.27
N GLN A 63 26.90 -9.85 -2.17
CA GLN A 63 27.47 -8.50 -2.03
C GLN A 63 26.85 -7.71 -0.89
N GLY A 64 25.55 -7.90 -0.61
CA GLY A 64 24.85 -7.21 0.49
C GLY A 64 24.88 -5.68 0.43
N THR A 65 24.92 -5.07 -0.77
CA THR A 65 25.01 -3.60 -0.94
C THR A 65 23.73 -3.00 -1.52
N ILE A 66 23.58 -1.67 -1.45
CA ILE A 66 22.45 -0.99 -2.11
C ILE A 66 22.49 -1.22 -3.64
N ALA A 67 23.68 -1.26 -4.23
CA ALA A 67 23.83 -1.59 -5.65
C ALA A 67 23.41 -3.03 -5.98
N SER A 68 23.53 -3.99 -5.06
CA SER A 68 23.07 -5.36 -5.35
C SER A 68 21.56 -5.43 -5.52
N ILE A 69 20.78 -4.58 -4.85
CA ILE A 69 19.33 -4.47 -5.08
C ILE A 69 19.02 -4.03 -6.52
N LEU A 70 19.76 -3.04 -7.04
CA LEU A 70 19.63 -2.61 -8.42
C LEU A 70 20.02 -3.72 -9.41
N GLU A 71 21.09 -4.45 -9.10
CA GLU A 71 21.52 -5.60 -9.92
C GLU A 71 20.51 -6.75 -9.89
N ILE A 72 19.83 -6.99 -8.76
CA ILE A 72 18.69 -7.93 -8.68
C ILE A 72 17.59 -7.52 -9.66
N TYR A 73 17.19 -6.23 -9.66
CA TYR A 73 16.18 -5.76 -10.60
C TYR A 73 16.60 -5.94 -12.06
N LYS A 74 17.86 -5.64 -12.39
CA LYS A 74 18.38 -5.85 -13.76
C LYS A 74 18.43 -7.32 -14.14
N PHE A 75 18.79 -8.20 -13.21
CA PHE A 75 18.82 -9.64 -13.41
C PHE A 75 17.42 -10.19 -13.69
N LEU A 76 16.43 -9.75 -12.91
CA LEU A 76 15.03 -10.20 -13.04
C LEU A 76 14.30 -9.60 -14.25
N ARG A 77 14.71 -8.43 -14.75
CA ARG A 77 14.07 -7.73 -15.88
C ARG A 77 13.77 -8.62 -17.09
N TYR A 78 14.67 -9.53 -17.43
CA TYR A 78 14.55 -10.39 -18.63
C TYR A 78 13.99 -11.78 -18.32
N LYS A 79 13.57 -12.03 -17.08
CA LYS A 79 13.01 -13.32 -16.68
C LYS A 79 11.50 -13.28 -16.81
N LYS A 80 10.93 -14.42 -17.20
CA LYS A 80 9.49 -14.65 -17.18
C LYS A 80 9.14 -15.43 -15.92
N ALA A 81 8.10 -15.01 -15.22
CA ALA A 81 7.58 -15.69 -14.06
C ALA A 81 6.08 -15.94 -14.26
N GLU A 82 5.59 -17.01 -13.62
CA GLU A 82 4.17 -17.22 -13.42
C GLU A 82 3.79 -16.72 -12.03
N GLY A 83 2.63 -16.09 -11.93
CA GLY A 83 2.20 -15.48 -10.68
C GLY A 83 1.03 -14.54 -10.83
N ARG A 84 0.71 -13.85 -9.74
CA ARG A 84 -0.39 -12.89 -9.68
C ARG A 84 -0.02 -11.63 -10.46
N ARG A 85 -0.84 -11.28 -11.44
CA ARG A 85 -0.67 -10.07 -12.26
C ARG A 85 -1.35 -8.87 -11.61
N ILE A 86 -0.62 -7.75 -11.57
CA ILE A 86 -1.09 -6.47 -11.02
C ILE A 86 -0.82 -5.39 -12.07
N ASP A 87 -1.85 -4.64 -12.44
CA ASP A 87 -1.68 -3.52 -13.37
C ASP A 87 -0.76 -2.45 -12.77
N VAL A 88 0.03 -1.78 -13.60
CA VAL A 88 0.81 -0.63 -13.17
C VAL A 88 0.49 0.62 -13.97
N CYS A 89 0.59 1.78 -13.33
CA CYS A 89 0.43 3.06 -14.03
C CYS A 89 1.66 3.38 -14.89
N MET A 90 1.49 4.27 -15.87
CA MET A 90 2.57 4.66 -16.80
C MET A 90 3.78 5.26 -16.08
N GLY A 91 3.55 6.17 -15.11
CA GLY A 91 4.64 6.75 -14.32
C GLY A 91 5.47 5.70 -13.58
N PHE A 92 4.87 4.58 -13.16
CA PHE A 92 5.60 3.51 -12.50
C PHE A 92 6.55 2.79 -13.46
N MET A 93 6.14 2.60 -14.71
CA MET A 93 6.99 2.02 -15.75
C MET A 93 8.19 2.92 -16.07
N GLU A 94 7.96 4.23 -16.15
CA GLU A 94 9.01 5.22 -16.38
C GLU A 94 10.02 5.25 -15.22
N ASP A 95 9.53 5.21 -13.99
CA ASP A 95 10.35 5.17 -12.79
C ASP A 95 11.16 3.87 -12.68
N TYR A 96 10.57 2.73 -13.05
CA TYR A 96 11.25 1.46 -13.12
C TYR A 96 12.38 1.49 -14.16
N ALA A 97 12.09 1.95 -15.38
CA ALA A 97 13.09 2.07 -16.43
C ALA A 97 14.23 3.03 -16.05
N ARG A 98 13.88 4.18 -15.44
CA ARG A 98 14.86 5.14 -14.92
C ARG A 98 15.75 4.52 -13.84
N THR A 99 15.16 3.83 -12.87
CA THR A 99 15.89 3.14 -11.79
C THR A 99 16.89 2.14 -12.36
N LEU A 100 16.47 1.33 -13.34
CA LEU A 100 17.32 0.35 -14.00
C LEU A 100 18.48 0.95 -14.80
N SER A 101 18.33 2.16 -15.32
CA SER A 101 19.37 2.87 -16.09
C SER A 101 20.49 3.48 -15.23
N ILE A 102 20.36 3.44 -13.90
CA ILE A 102 21.37 4.02 -13.00
C ILE A 102 22.66 3.18 -13.05
N SER A 103 23.79 3.88 -13.07
CA SER A 103 25.10 3.27 -12.94
C SER A 103 25.31 2.75 -11.52
N VAL A 104 25.80 1.52 -11.38
CA VAL A 104 26.12 0.88 -10.08
C VAL A 104 27.13 1.65 -9.23
N ARG A 105 27.88 2.58 -9.83
CA ARG A 105 28.88 3.41 -9.15
C ARG A 105 28.27 4.59 -8.38
N ASP A 106 27.06 5.00 -8.71
CA ASP A 106 26.39 6.17 -8.10
C ASP A 106 25.48 5.75 -6.94
N GLN A 107 26.09 5.34 -5.83
CA GLN A 107 25.38 4.83 -4.64
C GLN A 107 24.35 5.83 -4.07
N GLY A 108 24.65 7.13 -4.15
CA GLY A 108 23.75 8.19 -3.67
C GLY A 108 22.46 8.25 -4.47
N LYS A 109 22.57 8.23 -5.81
CA LYS A 109 21.41 8.22 -6.71
C LYS A 109 20.62 6.91 -6.60
N ILE A 110 21.30 5.76 -6.51
CA ILE A 110 20.64 4.46 -6.35
C ILE A 110 19.78 4.47 -5.07
N ARG A 111 20.35 4.90 -3.94
CA ARG A 111 19.61 4.95 -2.67
C ARG A 111 18.38 5.84 -2.76
N ARG A 112 18.49 7.00 -3.40
CA ARG A 112 17.38 7.94 -3.53
C ARG A 112 16.22 7.35 -4.34
N GLU A 113 16.53 6.78 -5.51
CA GLU A 113 15.51 6.25 -6.42
C GLU A 113 14.90 4.95 -5.86
N LEU A 114 15.70 4.07 -5.25
CA LEU A 114 15.17 2.85 -4.60
C LEU A 114 14.20 3.17 -3.46
N ASN A 115 14.48 4.20 -2.65
CA ASN A 115 13.56 4.62 -1.59
C ASN A 115 12.24 5.15 -2.14
N GLN A 116 12.24 5.77 -3.32
CA GLN A 116 11.03 6.24 -4.00
C GLN A 116 10.28 5.10 -4.69
N PHE A 117 10.98 4.01 -5.02
CA PHE A 117 10.44 2.84 -5.71
C PHE A 117 9.80 1.79 -4.77
N ILE A 118 9.74 2.06 -3.47
CA ILE A 118 9.10 1.14 -2.50
C ILE A 118 7.60 1.08 -2.76
N VAL A 119 7.11 -0.10 -3.14
CA VAL A 119 5.67 -0.33 -3.38
C VAL A 119 5.03 -0.98 -2.15
N GLY A 120 4.23 -0.21 -1.42
CA GLY A 120 3.45 -0.72 -0.30
C GLY A 120 2.33 -1.67 -0.73
N ARG A 121 2.15 -2.76 0.01
CA ARG A 121 1.02 -3.68 -0.17
C ARG A 121 -0.20 -3.15 0.58
N THR A 122 -1.38 -3.31 -0.03
CA THR A 122 -2.64 -3.15 0.70
C THR A 122 -2.93 -4.42 1.49
N ALA A 123 -3.72 -4.31 2.56
CA ALA A 123 -4.20 -5.43 3.36
C ALA A 123 -4.71 -6.59 2.48
N PHE A 124 -4.15 -7.77 2.71
CA PHE A 124 -4.42 -8.96 1.90
C PHE A 124 -4.54 -10.20 2.79
N SER A 125 -5.28 -11.20 2.31
CA SER A 125 -5.45 -12.49 2.97
C SER A 125 -4.22 -13.36 2.70
N PRO A 126 -3.52 -13.88 3.73
CA PRO A 126 -2.33 -14.71 3.53
C PRO A 126 -2.61 -16.01 2.76
N GLY A 127 -3.83 -16.55 2.86
CA GLY A 127 -4.21 -17.83 2.27
C GLY A 127 -4.36 -17.81 0.76
N ASP A 128 -4.87 -16.71 0.19
CA ASP A 128 -5.15 -16.58 -1.26
C ASP A 128 -4.54 -15.31 -1.88
N GLN A 129 -3.82 -14.51 -1.10
CA GLN A 129 -3.19 -13.25 -1.51
C GLN A 129 -4.17 -12.20 -2.04
N ARG A 130 -5.48 -12.35 -1.83
CA ARG A 130 -6.48 -11.40 -2.31
C ARG A 130 -6.63 -10.23 -1.34
N PRO A 131 -6.80 -9.00 -1.84
CA PRO A 131 -7.00 -7.84 -0.97
C PRO A 131 -8.31 -7.95 -0.22
N TYR A 132 -8.35 -7.44 1.02
CA TYR A 132 -9.57 -7.32 1.80
C TYR A 132 -9.62 -5.96 2.49
N ILE A 133 -10.80 -5.56 2.98
CA ILE A 133 -10.93 -4.35 3.78
C ILE A 133 -11.11 -4.78 5.25
N PRO A 134 -10.13 -4.49 6.14
CA PRO A 134 -10.27 -4.83 7.54
C PRO A 134 -11.48 -4.13 8.17
N GLY A 135 -12.21 -4.85 9.02
CA GLY A 135 -13.35 -4.32 9.77
C GLY A 135 -12.94 -3.19 10.71
N SER A 136 -11.69 -3.18 11.16
CA SER A 136 -11.10 -2.06 11.92
C SER A 136 -11.03 -0.77 11.12
N ALA A 137 -10.68 -0.83 9.82
CA ALA A 137 -10.63 0.34 8.94
C ALA A 137 -12.03 0.92 8.71
N VAL A 138 -13.02 0.05 8.45
CA VAL A 138 -14.42 0.46 8.31
C VAL A 138 -14.99 1.00 9.62
N LYS A 139 -14.68 0.35 10.76
CA LYS A 139 -15.09 0.85 12.06
C LYS A 139 -14.46 2.22 12.38
N GLY A 140 -13.20 2.42 11.99
CA GLY A 140 -12.51 3.71 12.11
C GLY A 140 -13.18 4.81 11.28
N SER A 141 -13.57 4.53 10.03
CA SER A 141 -14.27 5.52 9.20
C SER A 141 -15.66 5.86 9.75
N LEU A 142 -16.42 4.86 10.19
CA LEU A 142 -17.72 5.06 10.87
C LEU A 142 -17.58 5.88 12.15
N ARG A 143 -16.52 5.61 12.93
CA ARG A 143 -16.21 6.36 14.15
C ARG A 143 -15.96 7.83 13.84
N THR A 144 -15.10 8.13 12.86
CA THR A 144 -14.80 9.50 12.44
C THR A 144 -16.05 10.23 11.95
N ALA A 145 -16.91 9.56 11.17
CA ALA A 145 -18.16 10.15 10.70
C ALA A 145 -19.09 10.50 11.87
N CYS A 146 -19.31 9.56 12.80
CA CYS A 146 -20.13 9.76 14.00
C CYS A 146 -19.60 10.91 14.87
N LEU A 147 -18.29 10.93 15.15
CA LEU A 147 -17.65 11.99 15.92
C LEU A 147 -17.81 13.36 15.24
N SER A 148 -17.67 13.41 13.92
CA SER A 148 -17.85 14.65 13.15
C SER A 148 -19.28 15.19 13.28
N THR A 149 -20.29 14.34 13.17
CA THR A 149 -21.70 14.72 13.37
C THR A 149 -21.97 15.16 14.82
N LEU A 150 -21.46 14.42 15.81
CA LEU A 150 -21.63 14.77 17.22
C LEU A 150 -20.97 16.12 17.57
N ALA A 151 -19.79 16.40 17.01
CA ALA A 151 -19.11 17.68 17.18
C ALA A 151 -19.93 18.85 16.63
N GLN A 152 -20.58 18.66 15.48
CA GLN A 152 -21.47 19.66 14.88
C GLN A 152 -22.71 19.91 15.74
N ILE A 153 -23.38 18.85 16.20
CA ILE A 153 -24.58 18.95 17.03
C ILE A 153 -24.26 19.65 18.36
N LYS A 154 -23.16 19.26 19.01
CA LYS A 154 -22.72 19.84 20.29
C LYS A 154 -22.01 21.20 20.12
N LYS A 155 -21.82 21.69 18.89
CA LYS A 155 -21.11 22.93 18.54
C LYS A 155 -19.73 23.03 19.23
N VAL A 156 -19.00 21.91 19.28
CA VAL A 156 -17.69 21.88 19.96
C VAL A 156 -16.69 22.70 19.15
N PRO A 157 -16.01 23.69 19.74
CA PRO A 157 -15.02 24.47 19.03
C PRO A 157 -13.85 23.60 18.59
N SER A 158 -13.29 23.90 17.42
CA SER A 158 -12.08 23.24 16.91
C SER A 158 -10.92 23.48 17.88
N GLY A 159 -10.43 22.42 18.51
CA GLY A 159 -9.27 22.54 19.40
C GLY A 159 -7.99 22.93 18.64
N HIS A 160 -7.05 23.53 19.35
CA HIS A 160 -5.72 23.88 18.83
C HIS A 160 -4.63 23.04 19.51
N GLY A 161 -3.62 22.64 18.75
CA GLY A 161 -2.47 21.88 19.26
C GLY A 161 -2.56 20.36 19.08
N ARG A 162 -1.46 19.67 19.41
CA ARG A 162 -1.24 18.23 19.13
C ARG A 162 -2.22 17.29 19.86
N SER A 163 -2.83 17.73 20.96
CA SER A 163 -3.77 16.93 21.76
C SER A 163 -5.24 17.20 21.42
N ALA A 164 -5.54 18.17 20.56
CA ALA A 164 -6.91 18.62 20.28
C ALA A 164 -7.84 17.48 19.85
N ALA A 165 -7.38 16.58 18.98
CA ALA A 165 -8.15 15.42 18.54
C ALA A 165 -8.46 14.45 19.70
N LYS A 166 -7.47 14.15 20.55
CA LYS A 166 -7.63 13.23 21.68
C LYS A 166 -8.58 13.81 22.74
N THR A 167 -8.51 15.12 22.98
CA THR A 167 -9.42 15.83 23.90
C THR A 167 -10.84 15.87 23.35
N LEU A 168 -11.00 16.10 22.04
CA LEU A 168 -12.28 16.08 21.36
C LEU A 168 -12.93 14.67 21.43
N GLU A 169 -12.17 13.61 21.19
CA GLU A 169 -12.69 12.25 21.32
C GLU A 169 -13.15 11.95 22.75
N LYS A 170 -12.36 12.32 23.77
CA LYS A 170 -12.73 12.13 25.18
C LYS A 170 -14.01 12.88 25.55
N SER A 171 -14.20 14.10 25.06
CA SER A 171 -15.38 14.91 25.37
C SER A 171 -16.63 14.43 24.64
N LEU A 172 -16.46 13.85 23.44
CA LEU A 172 -17.56 13.32 22.65
C LEU A 172 -17.99 11.91 23.06
N LEU A 173 -17.08 11.10 23.61
CA LEU A 173 -17.29 9.68 23.93
C LEU A 173 -17.19 9.38 25.43
N ASP A 174 -18.02 10.04 26.24
CA ASP A 174 -18.23 9.74 27.67
C ASP A 174 -16.94 9.41 28.45
N GLY A 175 -15.93 10.29 28.33
CA GLY A 175 -14.65 10.17 29.05
C GLY A 175 -13.52 9.45 28.29
N GLY A 176 -13.81 8.84 27.14
CA GLY A 176 -12.84 8.23 26.23
C GLY A 176 -12.14 6.98 26.79
N ALA A 177 -12.71 6.36 27.83
CA ALA A 177 -12.28 5.07 28.31
C ALA A 177 -12.91 3.95 27.46
N PHE A 178 -12.20 2.83 27.29
CA PHE A 178 -12.72 1.71 26.50
C PHE A 178 -14.07 1.17 27.04
N GLN A 179 -14.26 1.20 28.36
CA GLN A 179 -15.50 0.71 28.99
C GLN A 179 -16.69 1.62 28.68
N THR A 180 -16.48 2.93 28.54
CA THR A 180 -17.54 3.91 28.29
C THR A 180 -17.78 4.18 26.81
N ASP A 181 -16.86 3.73 25.94
CA ASP A 181 -16.96 3.96 24.51
C ASP A 181 -18.12 3.18 23.85
N PRO A 182 -19.14 3.83 23.26
CA PRO A 182 -20.26 3.14 22.63
C PRO A 182 -19.84 2.25 21.45
N PHE A 183 -18.71 2.54 20.79
CA PHE A 183 -18.18 1.69 19.72
C PHE A 183 -17.72 0.32 20.22
N ARG A 184 -17.61 0.06 21.53
CA ARG A 184 -17.38 -1.30 22.05
C ARG A 184 -18.50 -2.27 21.65
N LEU A 185 -19.72 -1.75 21.49
CA LEU A 185 -20.93 -2.49 21.13
C LEU A 185 -21.05 -2.71 19.62
N VAL A 186 -20.34 -1.92 18.81
CA VAL A 186 -20.31 -2.05 17.35
C VAL A 186 -19.20 -3.01 16.95
N LYS A 187 -19.58 -4.13 16.32
CA LYS A 187 -18.66 -5.11 15.74
C LYS A 187 -18.76 -5.05 14.22
N VAL A 188 -17.62 -4.86 13.57
CA VAL A 188 -17.51 -4.83 12.11
C VAL A 188 -16.59 -5.96 11.72
N SER A 189 -17.08 -6.90 10.92
CA SER A 189 -16.26 -7.97 10.35
C SER A 189 -15.42 -7.45 9.19
N ASP A 190 -14.39 -8.21 8.83
CA ASP A 190 -13.62 -7.95 7.62
C ASP A 190 -14.49 -8.13 6.38
N PHE A 191 -14.29 -7.27 5.38
CA PHE A 191 -14.97 -7.35 4.11
C PHE A 191 -14.09 -8.16 3.16
N MET A 192 -14.51 -9.41 2.95
CA MET A 192 -13.84 -10.33 2.07
C MET A 192 -14.18 -10.04 0.60
N PRO A 193 -13.21 -10.28 -0.30
CA PRO A 193 -13.38 -10.00 -1.72
C PRO A 193 -14.40 -10.95 -2.38
N VAL A 194 -15.32 -10.40 -3.17
CA VAL A 194 -16.34 -11.17 -3.92
C VAL A 194 -15.93 -11.26 -5.38
N GLY A 195 -15.78 -12.47 -5.92
CA GLY A 195 -15.35 -12.70 -7.30
C GLY A 195 -13.93 -12.19 -7.60
N ASP A 196 -13.60 -11.98 -8.87
CA ASP A 196 -12.28 -11.48 -9.24
C ASP A 196 -12.10 -10.01 -8.85
N ILE A 197 -10.93 -9.67 -8.32
CA ILE A 197 -10.58 -8.30 -7.96
C ILE A 197 -9.37 -7.84 -8.76
N SER A 198 -9.54 -6.76 -9.50
CA SER A 198 -8.44 -6.04 -10.13
C SER A 198 -7.72 -5.17 -9.09
N THR A 199 -6.40 -5.28 -9.03
CA THR A 199 -5.55 -4.36 -8.27
C THR A 199 -4.59 -3.62 -9.20
N ARG A 200 -4.19 -2.41 -8.81
CA ARG A 200 -3.29 -1.56 -9.60
C ARG A 200 -2.32 -0.82 -8.70
N ILE A 201 -1.06 -0.71 -9.13
CA ILE A 201 -0.06 0.17 -8.52
C ILE A 201 -0.31 1.61 -8.99
N VAL A 202 -0.47 2.52 -8.04
CA VAL A 202 -0.70 3.96 -8.27
C VAL A 202 0.15 4.79 -7.31
N TYR A 203 0.44 6.04 -7.68
CA TYR A 203 1.11 6.99 -6.78
C TYR A 203 0.12 7.67 -5.84
N ALA A 204 0.55 7.88 -4.61
CA ALA A 204 -0.09 8.81 -3.70
C ALA A 204 0.37 10.24 -4.06
N VAL A 205 -0.58 11.08 -4.50
CA VAL A 205 -0.32 12.49 -4.82
C VAL A 205 -0.94 13.39 -3.76
N ASN A 206 -0.16 14.36 -3.29
CA ASN A 206 -0.62 15.34 -2.31
C ASN A 206 -1.22 16.55 -3.01
N GLU A 207 -2.54 16.56 -3.16
CA GLU A 207 -3.27 17.68 -3.73
C GLU A 207 -3.75 18.65 -2.64
N LYS A 208 -3.48 19.94 -2.83
CA LYS A 208 -3.97 20.98 -1.90
C LYS A 208 -5.43 21.28 -2.18
N LYS A 209 -6.26 21.32 -1.14
CA LYS A 209 -7.70 21.67 -1.23
C LYS A 209 -7.97 23.06 -1.85
N LYS A 210 -7.01 23.98 -1.75
CA LYS A 210 -7.04 25.27 -2.43
C LYS A 210 -5.76 25.39 -3.26
N PRO A 211 -5.86 25.69 -4.57
CA PRO A 211 -4.68 25.99 -5.37
C PRO A 211 -3.94 27.17 -4.73
N SER A 212 -2.63 27.06 -4.56
CA SER A 212 -1.81 28.24 -4.28
C SER A 212 -1.90 29.19 -5.48
N LYS A 213 -2.08 30.50 -5.24
CA LYS A 213 -2.19 31.55 -6.28
C LYS A 213 -0.97 31.68 -7.23
N LEU A 214 -0.01 30.76 -7.17
CA LEU A 214 1.29 30.81 -7.85
C LEU A 214 1.44 29.84 -9.03
N ASN A 215 0.42 29.03 -9.36
CA ASN A 215 0.48 28.12 -10.51
C ASN A 215 -0.47 28.56 -11.63
N THR A 216 -0.23 29.75 -12.20
CA THR A 216 -0.84 30.15 -13.46
C THR A 216 0.24 30.33 -14.52
N PHE A 217 1.00 29.27 -14.82
CA PHE A 217 1.76 29.14 -16.07
C PHE A 217 1.93 27.65 -16.39
N LEU A 218 0.92 27.10 -17.05
CA LEU A 218 1.05 26.03 -18.04
C LEU A 218 0.19 26.43 -19.23
#